data_AF-A0A535MI48-F1
#
_entry.id   AF-A0A535MI48-F1
#
_cell.length_a   1.000
_cell.length_b   1.000
_cell.length_c   1.000
_cell.angle_alpha   90.00
_cell.angle_beta   90.00
_cell.angle_gamma   90.00
#
_symmetry.space_group_name_H-M   'P 1'
#
loop_
_entity.id
_entity.type
_entity.pdbx_description
1 polymer ?
#
loop_
_entity_poly.entity_id
_entity_poly.type
_entity_poly.pdbx_seq_one_letter_code
_entity_poly.pdbx_strand_id
1 'polypeptide(L)'
;MPVGKGGEVARVQFAIVLGATQTGSYNAMMPLGESGETPLQIRTADSPTSGVASGLWQATRGTVTISDARHLGESGSYGWASGSIDALTESRDGGSVRIRGTWQCVIDWGANG
;
A
#
# COMPACT_ATOMS: atom_id res chain seq x y z
N MET A 1 2.74 -12.74 -14.59
CA MET A 1 3.02 -11.63 -15.53
C MET A 1 3.78 -10.56 -14.78
N PRO A 2 4.67 -9.80 -15.43
CA PRO A 2 5.26 -8.60 -14.84
C PRO A 2 4.17 -7.53 -14.61
N VAL A 3 4.32 -6.74 -13.56
CA VAL A 3 3.49 -5.55 -13.30
C VAL A 3 4.06 -4.40 -14.13
N GLY A 4 3.32 -3.92 -15.13
CA GLY A 4 3.75 -2.82 -16.02
C GLY A 4 4.38 -3.25 -17.34
N LYS A 5 4.86 -2.28 -18.11
CA LYS A 5 5.48 -2.43 -19.43
C LYS A 5 6.95 -2.02 -19.39
N GLY A 6 7.83 -2.89 -19.89
CA GLY A 6 9.24 -2.56 -20.07
C GLY A 6 9.96 -2.25 -18.75
N GLY A 7 10.46 -1.02 -18.61
CA GLY A 7 11.23 -0.54 -17.45
C GLY A 7 10.40 0.08 -16.32
N GLU A 8 9.07 0.05 -16.40
CA GLU A 8 8.20 0.52 -15.33
C GLU A 8 8.42 -0.26 -14.02
N VAL A 9 8.23 0.42 -12.89
CA VAL A 9 8.30 -0.17 -11.56
C VAL A 9 6.92 -0.23 -10.92
N ALA A 10 6.68 -1.27 -10.14
CA ALA A 10 5.49 -1.38 -9.30
C ALA A 10 5.70 -0.60 -7.98
N ARG A 11 4.82 0.34 -7.69
CA ARG A 11 4.73 1.03 -6.39
C ARG A 11 3.60 0.41 -5.58
N VAL A 12 3.95 -0.19 -4.45
CA VAL A 12 3.00 -0.73 -3.49
C VAL A 12 2.74 0.32 -2.42
N GLN A 13 1.48 0.71 -2.25
CA GLN A 13 1.05 1.70 -1.27
C GLN A 13 0.12 1.04 -0.26
N PHE A 14 0.32 1.38 1.01
CA PHE A 14 -0.49 0.91 2.12
C PHE A 14 -1.22 2.08 2.76
N ALA A 15 -2.54 1.98 2.85
CA ALA A 15 -3.36 2.92 3.60
C ALA A 15 -3.52 2.41 5.04
N ILE A 16 -3.38 3.31 6.02
CA ILE A 16 -3.49 2.99 7.45
C ILE A 16 -4.39 4.04 8.10
N VAL A 17 -5.43 3.59 8.80
CA VAL A 17 -6.31 4.49 9.56
C VAL A 17 -5.57 4.99 10.80
N LEU A 18 -5.45 6.30 10.95
CA LEU A 18 -4.92 6.92 12.16
C LEU A 18 -5.98 6.84 13.28
N GLY A 19 -5.57 6.46 14.49
CA GLY A 19 -6.47 6.33 15.63
C GLY A 19 -6.14 5.15 16.55
N ALA A 20 -7.14 4.70 17.32
CA ALA A 20 -6.94 3.72 18.40
C ALA A 20 -6.49 2.32 17.93
N THR A 21 -6.70 1.95 16.66
CA THR A 21 -6.36 0.62 16.14
C THR A 21 -5.63 0.71 14.79
N GLN A 22 -4.34 1.02 14.84
CA GLN A 22 -3.45 1.07 13.67
C GLN A 22 -2.88 -0.30 13.27
N THR A 23 -2.89 -1.27 14.19
CA THR A 23 -2.43 -2.64 13.96
C THR A 23 -3.62 -3.59 13.83
N GLY A 24 -3.51 -4.58 12.94
CA GLY A 24 -4.57 -5.56 12.72
C GLY A 24 -4.54 -6.16 11.34
N SER A 25 -5.55 -6.97 11.02
CA SER A 25 -5.74 -7.54 9.69
C SER A 25 -6.90 -6.85 9.00
N TYR A 26 -6.65 -6.36 7.79
CA TYR A 26 -7.58 -5.60 6.98
C TYR A 26 -7.84 -6.35 5.68
N ASN A 27 -9.10 -6.44 5.29
CA ASN A 27 -9.46 -7.00 3.99
C ASN A 27 -8.97 -6.05 2.90
N ALA A 28 -8.14 -6.55 1.99
CA ALA A 28 -7.50 -5.73 0.95
C ALA A 28 -8.50 -5.07 -0.02
N MET A 29 -9.76 -5.54 -0.05
CA MET A 29 -10.83 -5.01 -0.89
C MET A 29 -11.71 -3.96 -0.20
N MET A 30 -11.68 -3.89 1.13
CA MET A 30 -12.64 -3.09 1.88
C MET A 30 -12.04 -1.71 2.16
N PRO A 31 -12.73 -0.61 1.80
CA PRO A 31 -12.29 0.73 2.12
C PRO A 31 -12.02 0.93 3.61
N LEU A 32 -10.98 1.72 3.90
CA LEU A 32 -10.55 2.10 5.23
C LEU A 32 -11.13 3.47 5.61
N GLY A 33 -11.97 3.47 6.64
CA GLY A 33 -12.56 4.69 7.20
C GLY A 33 -13.29 5.54 6.15
N GLU A 34 -13.27 6.85 6.35
CA GLU A 34 -13.99 7.81 5.50
C GLU A 34 -13.24 8.18 4.22
N SER A 35 -11.95 7.83 4.11
CA SER A 35 -11.13 8.12 2.93
C SER A 35 -11.60 7.39 1.67
N GLY A 36 -12.31 6.27 1.83
CA GLY A 36 -12.71 5.39 0.73
C GLY A 36 -11.56 4.56 0.15
N GLU A 37 -10.32 4.68 0.66
CA GLU A 37 -9.16 3.97 0.13
C GLU A 37 -9.08 2.53 0.64
N THR A 38 -8.74 1.59 -0.23
CA THR A 38 -8.43 0.22 0.20
C THR A 38 -7.05 0.13 0.86
N PRO A 39 -6.82 -0.84 1.77
CA PRO A 39 -5.53 -1.00 2.47
C PRO A 39 -4.34 -1.23 1.55
N LEU A 40 -4.59 -1.69 0.32
CA LEU A 40 -3.59 -1.94 -0.71
C LEU A 40 -3.97 -1.20 -1.99
N GLN A 41 -3.02 -0.45 -2.53
CA GLN A 41 -3.04 0.02 -3.90
C GLN A 41 -1.69 -0.28 -4.55
N ILE A 42 -1.70 -0.79 -5.79
CA ILE A 42 -0.48 -0.92 -6.56
C ILE A 42 -0.64 -0.10 -7.83
N ARG A 43 0.38 0.71 -8.11
CA ARG A 43 0.45 1.52 -9.32
C ARG A 43 1.75 1.22 -10.06
N THR A 44 1.74 1.36 -11.36
CA THR A 44 2.98 1.37 -12.15
C THR A 44 3.52 2.80 -12.20
N ALA A 45 4.83 2.95 -12.35
CA ALA A 45 5.45 4.26 -12.51
C ALA A 45 6.72 4.13 -13.32
N ASP A 46 7.10 5.19 -14.01
CA ASP A 46 8.36 5.22 -14.79
C ASP A 46 9.62 5.21 -13.90
N SER A 47 9.47 5.50 -12.60
CA SER A 47 10.57 5.45 -11.63
C SER A 47 10.08 5.11 -10.22
N PRO A 48 10.95 4.65 -9.30
CA PRO A 48 10.57 4.38 -7.91
C PRO A 48 10.19 5.65 -7.13
N THR A 49 10.77 6.80 -7.47
CA THR A 49 10.77 8.00 -6.60
C THR A 49 10.10 9.24 -7.19
N SER A 50 9.99 9.38 -8.51
CA SER A 50 9.65 10.67 -9.16
C SER A 50 8.64 10.60 -10.30
N GLY A 51 8.30 9.40 -10.80
CA GLY A 51 7.34 9.24 -11.89
C GLY A 51 5.89 9.48 -11.50
N VAL A 52 5.10 9.99 -12.46
CA VAL A 52 3.63 9.95 -12.42
C VAL A 52 3.21 8.48 -12.34
N ALA A 53 2.41 8.14 -11.33
CA ALA A 53 1.92 6.79 -11.19
C ALA A 53 0.84 6.53 -12.27
N SER A 54 1.18 5.70 -13.24
CA SER A 54 0.29 5.18 -14.28
C SER A 54 -0.31 3.85 -13.80
N GLY A 55 -1.45 3.43 -14.34
CA GLY A 55 -2.02 2.13 -14.00
C GLY A 55 -2.52 2.00 -12.56
N LEU A 56 -3.57 1.22 -12.37
CA LEU A 56 -4.09 0.90 -11.05
C LEU A 56 -4.39 -0.59 -11.03
N TRP A 57 -3.80 -1.27 -10.06
CA TRP A 57 -4.10 -2.64 -9.73
C TRP A 57 -4.81 -2.65 -8.38
N GLN A 58 -6.03 -3.17 -8.36
CA GLN A 58 -6.85 -3.25 -7.16
C GLN A 58 -6.91 -4.69 -6.66
N ALA A 59 -6.96 -4.86 -5.35
CA ALA A 59 -7.14 -6.18 -4.78
C ALA A 59 -8.53 -6.73 -5.12
N THR A 60 -8.59 -7.96 -5.62
CA THR A 60 -9.83 -8.71 -5.85
C THR A 60 -10.07 -9.78 -4.79
N ARG A 61 -9.05 -10.05 -3.95
CA ARG A 61 -9.14 -10.78 -2.68
C ARG A 61 -7.82 -10.65 -1.92
N GLY A 62 -7.87 -10.83 -0.61
CA GLY A 62 -6.67 -10.95 0.22
C GLY A 62 -6.73 -10.15 1.51
N THR A 63 -5.59 -10.13 2.18
CA THR A 63 -5.44 -9.51 3.49
C THR A 63 -4.13 -8.73 3.55
N VAL A 64 -4.21 -7.54 4.14
CA VAL A 64 -3.06 -6.76 4.60
C VAL A 64 -3.07 -6.84 6.12
N THR A 65 -1.96 -7.28 6.70
CA THR A 65 -1.78 -7.29 8.15
C THR A 65 -0.77 -6.22 8.51
N ILE A 66 -1.11 -5.34 9.44
CA ILE A 66 -0.21 -4.37 10.05
C ILE A 66 0.16 -4.92 11.42
N SER A 67 1.42 -5.29 11.60
CA SER A 67 1.93 -5.90 12.84
C SER A 67 2.61 -4.90 13.77
N ASP A 68 3.07 -3.77 13.25
CA ASP A 68 3.67 -2.69 14.02
C ASP A 68 3.33 -1.35 13.38
N ALA A 69 2.98 -0.36 14.19
CA ALA A 69 2.67 0.99 13.78
C ALA A 69 3.09 1.93 14.91
N ARG A 70 3.97 2.89 14.61
CA ARG A 70 4.52 3.82 15.60
C ARG A 70 4.62 5.21 15.01
N HIS A 71 4.27 6.21 15.82
CA HIS A 71 4.39 7.63 15.48
C HIS A 71 3.69 8.04 14.19
N LEU A 72 2.72 7.27 13.69
CA LEU A 72 2.02 7.58 12.44
C LEU A 72 1.13 8.81 12.64
N GLY A 73 1.36 9.83 11.82
CA GLY A 73 0.65 11.12 11.91
C GLY A 73 1.12 12.04 13.05
N GLU A 74 2.25 11.72 13.69
CA GLU A 74 2.86 12.56 14.71
C GLU A 74 3.83 13.57 14.07
N SER A 75 3.42 14.84 14.05
CA SER A 75 4.19 15.92 13.42
C SER A 75 5.59 16.07 14.02
N GLY A 76 6.58 16.29 13.15
CA GLY A 76 7.99 16.44 13.55
C GLY A 76 8.71 15.14 13.92
N SER A 77 8.06 13.98 13.76
CA SER A 77 8.64 12.66 14.02
C SER A 77 8.61 11.78 12.77
N TYR A 78 9.54 10.82 12.67
CA TYR A 78 9.45 9.77 11.66
C TYR A 78 8.34 8.79 12.00
N GLY A 79 7.52 8.44 11.02
CA GLY A 79 6.52 7.39 11.14
C GLY A 79 7.10 6.02 10.79
N TRP A 80 6.62 4.97 11.44
CA TRP A 80 7.01 3.59 11.13
C TRP A 80 5.79 2.68 11.05
N ALA A 81 5.73 1.85 10.00
CA ALA A 81 4.77 0.77 9.92
C ALA A 81 5.41 -0.49 9.31
N SER A 82 4.98 -1.66 9.76
CA SER A 82 5.39 -2.93 9.17
C SER A 82 4.30 -3.98 9.24
N GLY A 83 4.43 -5.00 8.41
CA GLY A 83 3.40 -6.01 8.31
C GLY A 83 3.65 -7.07 7.26
N SER A 84 2.56 -7.72 6.89
CA SER A 84 2.53 -8.71 5.82
C SER A 84 1.36 -8.45 4.87
N ILE A 85 1.46 -9.03 3.69
CA ILE A 85 0.47 -8.98 2.64
C ILE A 85 0.33 -10.36 2.01
N ASP A 86 -0.90 -10.76 1.73
CA ASP A 86 -1.22 -11.82 0.79
C ASP A 86 -2.49 -11.42 0.03
N ALA A 87 -2.33 -10.94 -1.20
CA ALA A 87 -3.42 -10.43 -2.01
C ALA A 87 -3.28 -10.79 -3.48
N LEU A 88 -4.41 -11.06 -4.13
CA LEU A 88 -4.53 -11.11 -5.58
C LEU A 88 -5.03 -9.75 -6.06
N THR A 89 -4.33 -9.16 -7.02
CA THR A 89 -4.66 -7.87 -7.59
C THR A 89 -4.85 -7.97 -9.09
N GLU A 90 -5.77 -7.18 -9.62
CA GLU A 90 -6.07 -7.12 -11.04
C GLU A 90 -5.98 -5.70 -11.55
N SER A 91 -5.47 -5.55 -12.77
CA SER A 91 -5.48 -4.30 -13.52
C SER A 91 -6.70 -4.22 -14.42
N ARG A 92 -7.03 -3.00 -14.83
CA ARG A 92 -8.16 -2.74 -15.74
C ARG A 92 -8.03 -3.42 -17.11
N ASP A 93 -6.81 -3.70 -17.56
CA ASP A 93 -6.52 -4.40 -18.82
C ASP A 93 -6.51 -5.94 -18.68
N GLY A 94 -6.94 -6.47 -17.53
CA GLY A 94 -7.12 -7.92 -17.31
C GLY A 94 -5.84 -8.63 -16.84
N GLY A 95 -4.78 -7.89 -16.53
CA GLY A 95 -3.60 -8.45 -15.86
C GLY A 95 -3.95 -8.87 -14.43
N SER A 96 -3.33 -9.96 -13.95
CA SER A 96 -3.47 -10.41 -12.57
C SER A 96 -2.11 -10.76 -11.96
N VAL A 97 -1.89 -10.29 -10.74
CA VAL A 97 -0.67 -10.52 -9.96
C VAL A 97 -1.02 -10.82 -8.52
N ARG A 98 -0.38 -11.84 -7.95
CA ARG A 98 -0.42 -12.10 -6.51
C ARG A 98 0.79 -11.45 -5.85
N ILE A 99 0.54 -10.61 -4.85
CA ILE A 99 1.56 -10.06 -3.98
C ILE A 99 1.50 -10.80 -2.66
N ARG A 100 2.65 -11.34 -2.23
CA ARG A 100 2.80 -12.01 -0.94
C ARG A 100 4.15 -11.70 -0.34
N GLY A 101 4.18 -11.33 0.93
CA GLY A 101 5.44 -11.10 1.63
C GLY A 101 5.27 -10.26 2.90
N THR A 102 6.40 -9.84 3.44
CA THR A 102 6.48 -8.85 4.51
C THR A 102 6.88 -7.49 3.94
N TRP A 103 6.51 -6.44 4.64
CA TRP A 103 6.82 -5.06 4.24
C TRP A 103 7.18 -4.23 5.48
N GLN A 104 7.97 -3.20 5.25
CA GLN A 104 8.35 -2.20 6.24
C GLN A 104 8.41 -0.85 5.53
N CYS A 105 7.86 0.17 6.18
CA CYS A 105 7.83 1.53 5.65
C CYS A 105 8.26 2.50 6.76
N VAL A 106 9.20 3.37 6.39
CA VAL A 106 9.53 4.60 7.13
C VAL A 106 8.83 5.74 6.42
N ILE A 107 8.15 6.60 7.18
CA ILE A 107 7.57 7.84 6.68
C ILE A 107 8.46 8.97 7.17
N ASP A 108 9.03 9.73 6.24
CA ASP A 108 9.83 10.91 6.58
C ASP A 108 9.01 11.89 7.42
N TRP A 109 9.68 12.55 8.37
CA TRP A 109 9.06 13.53 9.28
C TRP A 109 8.31 14.66 8.57
N GLY A 110 8.76 15.07 7.38
CA GLY A 110 8.09 16.10 6.57
C GLY A 110 6.81 15.62 5.86
N ALA A 111 6.56 14.32 5.83
CA ALA A 111 5.37 13.69 5.25
C ALA A 111 4.49 12.99 6.31
N ASN A 112 4.91 12.97 7.58
CA ASN A 112 4.28 12.25 8.68
C ASN A 112 3.47 13.19 9.59
N GLY A 113 2.36 13.72 9.08
CA GLY A 113 1.44 14.57 9.85
C GLY A 113 1.75 16.05 9.81
#